data_AF-A0A9N9IY04-F1
#
_entry.id   AF-A0A9N9IY04-F1
#
_cell.length_a   1.000
_cell.length_b   1.000
_cell.length_c   1.000
_cell.angle_alpha   90.00
_cell.angle_beta   90.00
_cell.angle_gamma   90.00
#
_symmetry.space_group_name_H-M   'P 1'
#
loop_
_entity.id
_entity.type
_entity.pdbx_description
1 polymer ?
#
loop_
_entity_poly.entity_id
_entity_poly.type
_entity_poly.pdbx_seq_one_letter_code
_entity_poly.pdbx_strand_id
1 'polypeptide(L)'
;FREDSNQIQKTGSTHGSYLVKFAASLIQDIAVLKPRNIVNRVCLEVGAKVSYIAAWRSKAANKKHKSEEIDRSYQCIKPLLDYLLIANPKSITSFEVNNENQFVCIFICFLPWIKATEYCKPVFTIDAYHLKSSYNGVYFCTNIIEGDGKLVSVAFAIGSVENSTLHIEKFDEIMEEISDIHAEAAIYLKEIPSTT
;
A
#
# COMPACT_ATOMS: atom_id res chain seq x y z
N PHE A 1 -43.35 53.30 5.72
CA PHE A 1 -41.97 53.67 6.07
C PHE A 1 -41.43 52.64 7.06
N ARG A 2 -40.36 51.93 6.65
CA ARG A 2 -39.31 51.19 7.43
C ARG A 2 -39.77 50.19 8.50
N GLU A 3 -39.55 48.89 8.32
CA GLU A 3 -38.31 48.15 8.66
C GLU A 3 -37.88 48.32 10.13
N ASP A 4 -37.93 47.22 10.88
CA ASP A 4 -36.75 46.74 11.63
C ASP A 4 -36.91 45.26 11.97
N SER A 5 -36.49 44.45 11.02
CA SER A 5 -36.05 43.08 11.20
C SER A 5 -34.60 43.08 11.71
N ASN A 6 -34.36 42.58 12.92
CA ASN A 6 -33.17 41.79 13.29
C ASN A 6 -33.12 41.55 14.79
N GLN A 7 -33.16 40.28 15.21
CA GLN A 7 -32.11 39.67 16.04
C GLN A 7 -32.21 38.14 15.90
N ILE A 8 -31.73 37.61 14.77
CA ILE A 8 -31.32 36.21 14.72
C ILE A 8 -29.92 36.16 15.33
N GLN A 9 -29.84 35.58 16.53
CA GLN A 9 -28.57 35.30 17.20
C GLN A 9 -27.69 34.46 16.27
N LYS A 10 -26.54 35.00 15.88
CA LYS A 10 -25.47 34.25 15.21
C LYS A 10 -24.83 33.31 16.22
N THR A 11 -25.41 32.13 16.42
CA THR A 11 -24.74 31.05 17.14
C THR A 11 -23.61 30.51 16.27
N GLY A 12 -22.39 30.58 16.80
CA GLY A 12 -21.16 30.16 16.14
C GLY A 12 -21.20 28.71 15.63
N SER A 13 -20.34 28.49 14.65
CA SER A 13 -20.08 27.26 13.90
C SER A 13 -19.75 26.04 14.78
N THR A 14 -20.76 25.41 15.37
CA THR A 14 -20.60 24.16 16.13
C THR A 14 -21.33 22.97 15.46
N HIS A 15 -22.39 23.24 14.69
CA HIS A 15 -23.21 22.19 14.06
C HIS A 15 -22.52 21.44 12.90
N GLY A 16 -21.65 22.11 12.14
CA GLY A 16 -20.94 21.49 11.01
C GLY A 16 -19.93 20.41 11.43
N SER A 17 -19.31 20.57 12.60
CA SER A 17 -18.32 19.64 13.15
C SER A 17 -18.95 18.31 13.60
N TYR A 18 -20.12 18.36 14.23
CA TYR A 18 -20.87 17.18 14.67
C TYR A 18 -21.48 16.39 13.51
N LEU A 19 -22.01 17.06 12.48
CA LEU A 19 -22.53 16.40 11.29
C LEU A 19 -21.45 15.63 10.51
N VAL A 20 -20.20 16.12 10.52
CA VAL A 20 -19.07 15.40 9.91
C VAL A 20 -18.73 14.12 10.69
N LYS A 21 -18.71 14.18 12.03
CA LYS A 21 -18.44 13.01 12.89
C LYS A 21 -19.58 11.99 12.88
N PHE A 22 -20.84 12.45 12.86
CA PHE A 22 -22.03 11.60 12.84
C PHE A 22 -22.30 10.98 11.45
N ALA A 23 -22.04 11.72 10.37
CA ALA A 23 -22.07 11.16 9.01
C ALA A 23 -20.93 10.16 8.77
N ALA A 24 -19.77 10.36 9.41
CA ALA A 24 -18.64 9.42 9.35
C ALA A 24 -18.94 8.08 10.04
N SER A 25 -19.74 8.07 11.12
CA SER A 25 -20.12 6.83 11.83
C SER A 25 -21.24 6.03 11.14
N LEU A 26 -21.98 6.62 10.21
CA LEU A 26 -23.19 6.01 9.62
C LEU A 26 -23.01 5.48 8.19
N ILE A 27 -21.94 5.79 7.47
CA ILE A 27 -21.87 5.45 6.05
C ILE A 27 -20.48 4.94 5.65
N GLN A 28 -20.35 3.60 5.62
CA GLN A 28 -19.21 2.88 5.06
C GLN A 28 -18.87 3.27 3.59
N ASP A 29 -19.76 4.01 2.89
CA ASP A 29 -19.65 4.33 1.47
C ASP A 29 -19.59 5.84 1.09
N ILE A 30 -19.46 6.79 2.03
CA ILE A 30 -19.43 8.24 1.69
C ILE A 30 -18.31 8.58 0.70
N ALA A 31 -17.18 7.87 0.77
CA ALA A 31 -16.05 8.08 -0.13
C ALA A 31 -16.42 7.86 -1.61
N VAL A 32 -17.38 6.99 -1.91
CA VAL A 32 -17.78 6.64 -3.28
C VAL A 32 -18.97 7.48 -3.76
N LEU A 33 -19.84 7.91 -2.84
CA LEU A 33 -21.07 8.63 -3.19
C LEU A 33 -20.83 10.03 -3.79
N LYS A 34 -21.70 10.44 -4.72
CA LYS A 34 -21.72 11.83 -5.22
C LYS A 34 -22.21 12.77 -4.11
N PRO A 35 -21.71 14.01 -3.98
CA PRO A 35 -22.11 14.94 -2.91
C PRO A 35 -23.63 15.18 -2.83
N ARG A 36 -24.33 15.19 -3.97
CA ARG A 36 -25.80 15.29 -4.02
C ARG A 36 -26.50 14.09 -3.35
N ASN A 37 -25.96 12.89 -3.52
CA ASN A 37 -26.50 11.69 -2.88
C ASN A 37 -26.22 11.71 -1.37
N ILE A 38 -25.09 12.29 -0.95
CA ILE A 38 -24.78 12.50 0.48
C ILE A 38 -25.82 13.45 1.11
N VAL A 39 -26.13 14.57 0.45
CA VAL A 39 -27.18 15.50 0.92
C VAL A 39 -28.52 14.79 1.08
N ASN A 40 -28.93 14.01 0.07
CA ASN A 40 -30.19 13.28 0.11
C ASN A 40 -30.23 12.24 1.25
N ARG A 41 -29.16 11.47 1.45
CA ARG A 41 -29.10 10.45 2.52
C ARG A 41 -29.16 11.07 3.90
N VAL A 42 -28.41 12.14 4.16
CA VAL A 42 -28.45 12.82 5.46
C VAL A 42 -29.85 13.38 5.75
N CYS A 43 -30.53 13.91 4.72
CA CYS A 43 -31.90 14.37 4.88
C CYS A 43 -32.88 13.22 5.17
N LEU A 44 -32.72 12.06 4.54
CA LEU A 44 -33.60 10.90 4.71
C LEU A 44 -33.37 10.16 6.04
N GLU A 45 -32.12 9.93 6.42
CA GLU A 45 -31.75 9.12 7.57
C GLU A 45 -31.74 9.93 8.88
N VAL A 46 -31.37 11.21 8.83
CA VAL A 46 -31.18 12.06 10.01
C VAL A 46 -32.24 13.17 10.10
N GLY A 47 -33.01 13.43 9.04
CA GLY A 47 -33.96 14.54 8.98
C GLY A 47 -33.31 15.92 8.90
N ALA A 48 -31.97 15.98 8.77
CA ALA A 48 -31.20 17.23 8.77
C ALA A 48 -30.95 17.73 7.35
N LYS A 49 -31.16 19.03 7.11
CA LYS A 49 -30.79 19.69 5.85
C LYS A 49 -29.30 20.05 5.87
N VAL A 50 -28.55 19.53 4.90
CA VAL A 50 -27.10 19.81 4.74
C VAL A 50 -26.85 20.46 3.39
N SER A 51 -25.95 21.44 3.34
CA SER A 51 -25.58 22.09 2.09
C SER A 51 -24.70 21.20 1.21
N TYR A 52 -24.75 21.41 -0.11
CA TYR A 52 -23.87 20.71 -1.06
C TYR A 52 -22.39 20.88 -0.71
N ILE A 53 -21.98 22.11 -0.33
CA ILE A 53 -20.59 22.41 0.05
C ILE A 53 -20.17 21.62 1.29
N ALA A 54 -21.05 21.51 2.29
CA ALA A 54 -20.80 20.69 3.47
C ALA A 54 -20.64 19.22 3.08
N ALA A 55 -21.52 18.67 2.25
CA ALA A 55 -21.40 17.30 1.76
C ALA A 55 -20.10 17.04 0.96
N TRP A 56 -19.68 17.99 0.13
CA TRP A 56 -18.42 17.91 -0.61
C TRP A 56 -17.20 17.93 0.33
N ARG A 57 -17.19 18.83 1.33
CA ARG A 57 -16.12 18.90 2.34
C ARG A 57 -16.07 17.64 3.20
N SER A 58 -17.21 17.10 3.63
CA SER A 58 -17.28 15.85 4.37
C SER A 58 -16.72 14.68 3.56
N LYS A 59 -17.03 14.60 2.25
CA LYS A 59 -16.46 13.58 1.36
C LYS A 59 -14.94 13.69 1.27
N ALA A 60 -14.40 14.90 1.08
CA ALA A 60 -12.97 15.12 1.00
C ALA A 60 -12.25 14.76 2.33
N ALA A 61 -12.83 15.17 3.47
CA ALA A 61 -12.32 14.85 4.79
C ALA A 61 -12.33 13.34 5.08
N ASN A 62 -13.40 12.64 4.68
CA ASN A 62 -13.49 11.18 4.85
C ASN A 62 -12.46 10.45 3.97
N LYS A 63 -12.29 10.86 2.71
CA LYS A 63 -11.24 10.30 1.83
C LYS A 63 -9.86 10.44 2.45
N LYS A 64 -9.53 11.62 3.00
CA LYS A 64 -8.27 11.87 3.69
C LYS A 64 -8.12 10.99 4.94
N HIS A 65 -9.14 10.92 5.79
CA HIS A 65 -9.12 10.08 6.99
C HIS A 65 -8.87 8.60 6.64
N LYS A 66 -9.55 8.08 5.61
CA LYS A 66 -9.36 6.70 5.16
C LYS A 66 -7.94 6.45 4.65
N SER A 67 -7.36 7.41 3.92
CA SER A 67 -5.95 7.32 3.50
C SER A 67 -5.02 7.23 4.71
N GLU A 68 -5.17 8.13 5.68
CA GLU A 68 -4.35 8.14 6.90
C GLU A 68 -4.51 6.87 7.73
N GLU A 69 -5.72 6.31 7.79
CA GLU A 69 -6.00 5.05 8.48
C GLU A 69 -5.31 3.87 7.79
N ILE A 70 -5.35 3.84 6.45
CA ILE A 70 -4.61 2.86 5.66
C ILE A 70 -3.11 3.01 5.93
N ASP A 71 -2.54 4.20 5.81
CA ASP A 71 -1.11 4.42 6.05
C ASP A 71 -0.67 3.96 7.45
N ARG A 72 -1.48 4.25 8.48
CA ARG A 72 -1.24 3.73 9.84
C ARG A 72 -1.26 2.22 9.91
N SER A 73 -2.14 1.54 9.16
CA SER A 73 -2.16 0.07 9.13
C SER A 73 -0.87 -0.51 8.53
N TYR A 74 -0.27 0.15 7.53
CA TYR A 74 1.01 -0.26 6.94
C TYR A 74 2.21 0.05 7.84
N GLN A 75 2.12 1.01 8.77
CA GLN A 75 3.19 1.24 9.75
C GLN A 75 3.43 0.03 10.66
N CYS A 76 2.43 -0.84 10.87
CA CYS A 76 2.57 -2.09 11.61
C CYS A 76 3.45 -3.14 10.90
N ILE A 77 3.74 -2.96 9.61
CA ILE A 77 4.56 -3.89 8.83
C ILE A 77 6.03 -3.76 9.19
N LYS A 78 6.51 -2.57 9.57
CA LYS A 78 7.92 -2.39 9.91
C LYS A 78 8.36 -3.29 11.09
N PRO A 79 7.63 -3.33 12.23
CA PRO A 79 7.92 -4.30 13.29
C PRO A 79 7.88 -5.77 12.84
N LEU A 80 6.97 -6.12 11.91
CA LEU A 80 6.91 -7.46 11.34
C LEU A 80 8.17 -7.79 10.55
N LEU A 81 8.66 -6.86 9.73
CA LEU A 81 9.92 -7.02 8.99
C LEU A 81 11.12 -7.17 9.92
N ASP A 82 11.19 -6.36 10.97
CA ASP A 82 12.26 -6.44 11.96
C ASP A 82 12.25 -7.85 12.62
N TYR A 83 11.08 -8.40 12.94
CA TYR A 83 10.95 -9.77 13.45
C TYR A 83 11.33 -10.84 12.41
N LEU A 84 10.92 -10.66 11.14
CA LEU A 84 11.27 -11.57 10.05
C LEU A 84 12.79 -11.65 9.84
N LEU A 85 13.49 -10.53 9.95
CA LEU A 85 14.95 -10.46 9.87
C LEU A 85 15.65 -11.16 11.05
N ILE A 86 15.09 -11.05 12.26
CA ILE A 86 15.59 -11.78 13.43
C ILE A 86 15.44 -13.30 13.21
N ALA A 87 14.27 -13.73 12.72
CA ALA A 87 13.99 -15.15 12.48
C ALA A 87 14.77 -15.72 11.29
N ASN A 88 15.03 -14.90 10.26
CA ASN A 88 15.75 -15.27 9.05
C ASN A 88 16.91 -14.30 8.78
N PRO A 89 18.01 -14.39 9.55
CA PRO A 89 19.15 -13.51 9.37
C PRO A 89 19.68 -13.54 7.94
N LYS A 90 20.15 -12.38 7.45
CA LYS A 90 20.64 -12.16 6.07
C LYS A 90 19.58 -12.28 4.96
N SER A 91 18.30 -12.34 5.31
CA SER A 91 17.24 -12.05 4.35
C SER A 91 17.28 -10.57 3.96
N ILE A 92 16.82 -10.24 2.75
CA ILE A 92 16.74 -8.88 2.24
C ILE A 92 15.30 -8.39 2.43
N THR A 93 15.14 -7.25 3.09
CA THR A 93 13.84 -6.60 3.23
C THR A 93 13.99 -5.10 3.04
N SER A 94 13.06 -4.46 2.31
CA SER A 94 12.96 -3.00 2.24
C SER A 94 11.58 -2.56 2.73
N PHE A 95 11.52 -1.44 3.44
CA PHE A 95 10.27 -0.76 3.78
C PHE A 95 10.44 0.73 3.49
N GLU A 96 9.64 1.24 2.56
CA GLU A 96 9.75 2.59 2.07
C GLU A 96 8.51 3.40 2.39
N VAL A 97 8.76 4.62 2.84
CA VAL A 97 7.77 5.65 3.05
C VAL A 97 8.19 6.90 2.29
N ASN A 98 7.23 7.70 1.85
CA ASN A 98 7.51 8.97 1.22
C ASN A 98 7.80 10.07 2.26
N ASN A 99 8.04 11.29 1.79
CA ASN A 99 8.29 12.46 2.65
C ASN A 99 7.12 12.81 3.59
N GLU A 100 5.92 12.31 3.30
CA GLU A 100 4.72 12.48 4.13
C GLU A 100 4.50 11.29 5.09
N ASN A 101 5.48 10.37 5.20
CA ASN A 101 5.42 9.15 6.00
C ASN A 101 4.28 8.20 5.60
N GLN A 102 3.87 8.26 4.33
CA GLN A 102 2.90 7.34 3.73
C GLN A 102 3.63 6.14 3.17
N PHE A 103 3.01 4.96 3.26
CA PHE A 103 3.60 3.74 2.75
C PHE A 103 3.80 3.83 1.23
N VAL A 104 4.95 3.39 0.75
CA VAL A 104 5.33 3.39 -0.68
C VAL A 104 5.51 1.96 -1.18
N CYS A 105 6.38 1.20 -0.54
CA CYS A 105 6.72 -0.16 -0.97
C CYS A 105 7.23 -1.00 0.20
N ILE A 106 6.99 -2.30 0.11
CA ILE A 106 7.70 -3.33 0.87
C ILE A 106 8.33 -4.32 -0.09
N PHE A 107 9.57 -4.71 0.16
CA PHE A 107 10.26 -5.80 -0.52
C PHE A 107 10.65 -6.87 0.49
N ILE A 108 10.51 -8.15 0.14
CA ILE A 108 10.99 -9.28 0.93
C ILE A 108 11.62 -10.35 0.02
N CYS A 109 12.83 -10.78 0.36
CA CYS A 109 13.50 -11.94 -0.20
C CYS A 109 14.25 -12.68 0.92
N PHE A 110 13.89 -13.93 1.18
CA PHE A 110 14.50 -14.69 2.27
C PHE A 110 15.84 -15.31 1.86
N LEU A 111 16.80 -15.38 2.78
CA LEU A 111 18.10 -16.01 2.51
C LEU A 111 18.01 -17.42 1.92
N PRO A 112 17.13 -18.33 2.40
CA PRO A 112 17.00 -19.65 1.80
C PRO A 112 16.58 -19.60 0.33
N TRP A 113 15.78 -18.60 -0.08
CA TRP A 113 15.38 -18.42 -1.48
C TRP A 113 16.53 -17.92 -2.33
N ILE A 114 17.32 -16.95 -1.82
CA ILE A 114 18.55 -16.48 -2.47
C ILE A 114 19.47 -17.67 -2.73
N LYS A 115 19.71 -18.51 -1.72
CA LYS A 115 20.53 -19.72 -1.85
C LYS A 115 19.94 -20.76 -2.79
N ALA A 116 18.62 -20.92 -2.80
CA ALA A 116 17.94 -21.86 -3.71
C ALA A 116 18.17 -21.49 -5.19
N THR A 117 18.43 -20.22 -5.49
CA THR A 117 18.72 -19.79 -6.87
C THR A 117 19.94 -20.50 -7.46
N GLU A 118 20.96 -20.84 -6.66
CA GLU A 118 22.17 -21.59 -7.07
C GLU A 118 21.85 -22.93 -7.75
N TYR A 119 20.70 -23.52 -7.43
CA TYR A 119 20.26 -24.82 -7.94
C TYR A 119 19.20 -24.70 -9.04
N CYS A 120 18.82 -23.49 -9.40
CA CYS A 120 17.79 -23.20 -10.40
C CYS A 120 18.43 -22.67 -11.69
N LYS A 121 17.65 -22.59 -12.77
CA LYS A 121 18.11 -21.92 -13.99
C LYS A 121 18.19 -20.41 -13.72
N PRO A 122 19.22 -19.69 -14.22
CA PRO A 122 19.36 -18.25 -14.05
C PRO A 122 18.40 -17.48 -14.98
N VAL A 123 17.11 -17.82 -14.91
CA VAL A 123 16.03 -17.20 -15.68
C VAL A 123 14.99 -16.74 -14.67
N PHE A 124 14.92 -15.44 -14.48
CA PHE A 124 13.95 -14.79 -13.61
C PHE A 124 12.78 -14.26 -14.43
N THR A 125 11.58 -14.33 -13.87
CA THR A 125 10.37 -13.73 -14.44
C THR A 125 9.67 -12.93 -13.36
N ILE A 126 9.22 -11.72 -13.67
CA ILE A 126 8.48 -10.87 -12.73
C ILE A 126 7.01 -10.84 -13.14
N ASP A 127 6.14 -11.19 -12.20
CA ASP A 127 4.69 -11.09 -12.35
C ASP A 127 4.13 -10.00 -11.43
N ALA A 128 3.05 -9.35 -11.88
CA ALA A 128 2.38 -8.29 -11.15
C ALA A 128 0.87 -8.52 -11.08
N TYR A 129 0.31 -8.37 -9.87
CA TYR A 129 -1.11 -8.59 -9.60
C TYR A 129 -1.71 -7.39 -8.87
N HIS A 130 -2.82 -6.87 -9.37
CA HIS A 130 -3.56 -5.83 -8.65
C HIS A 130 -4.21 -6.40 -7.38
N LEU A 131 -3.91 -5.79 -6.24
CA LEU A 131 -4.51 -6.15 -4.97
C LEU A 131 -5.88 -5.48 -4.82
N LYS A 132 -6.90 -6.26 -4.49
CA LYS A 132 -8.19 -5.74 -4.04
C LYS A 132 -8.12 -5.35 -2.56
N SER A 133 -7.28 -4.38 -2.24
CA SER A 133 -7.17 -3.81 -0.89
C SER A 133 -7.65 -2.37 -0.86
N SER A 134 -7.92 -1.85 0.35
CA SER A 134 -8.23 -0.43 0.55
C SER A 134 -7.12 0.51 0.08
N TYR A 135 -5.88 0.02 0.01
CA TYR A 135 -4.69 0.74 -0.46
C TYR A 135 -4.54 0.74 -1.99
N ASN A 136 -5.33 -0.06 -2.73
CA ASN A 136 -5.24 -0.18 -4.20
C ASN A 136 -3.78 -0.40 -4.67
N GLY A 137 -3.11 -1.39 -4.07
CA GLY A 137 -1.70 -1.69 -4.34
C GLY A 137 -1.48 -2.72 -5.45
N VAL A 138 -0.23 -2.92 -5.83
CA VAL A 138 0.23 -3.99 -6.73
C VAL A 138 1.11 -4.94 -5.93
N TYR A 139 0.86 -6.24 -6.06
CA TYR A 139 1.74 -7.29 -5.60
C TYR A 139 2.66 -7.70 -6.75
N PHE A 140 3.96 -7.60 -6.53
CA PHE A 140 4.99 -8.09 -7.45
C PHE A 140 5.57 -9.38 -6.89
N CYS A 141 5.83 -10.36 -7.74
CA CYS A 141 6.63 -11.51 -7.37
C CYS A 141 7.64 -11.84 -8.44
N THR A 142 8.85 -12.20 -8.00
CA THR A 142 9.87 -12.73 -8.89
C THR A 142 9.89 -14.23 -8.76
N ASN A 143 9.79 -14.90 -9.90
CA ASN A 143 9.86 -16.35 -10.00
C ASN A 143 11.17 -16.77 -10.69
N ILE A 144 11.68 -17.93 -10.30
CA ILE A 144 12.79 -18.61 -10.95
C ILE A 144 12.31 -19.96 -11.48
N ILE A 145 12.98 -20.49 -12.50
CA ILE A 145 12.69 -21.81 -13.05
C ILE A 145 13.58 -22.87 -12.39
N GLU A 146 12.96 -23.79 -11.66
CA GLU A 146 13.65 -24.95 -11.07
C GLU A 146 14.10 -25.96 -12.14
N GLY A 147 14.94 -26.93 -11.75
CA GLY A 147 15.47 -27.94 -12.66
C GLY A 147 14.41 -28.76 -13.40
N ASP A 148 13.23 -28.95 -12.79
CA ASP A 148 12.09 -29.66 -13.39
C ASP A 148 11.19 -28.77 -14.28
N GLY A 149 11.53 -27.49 -14.43
CA GLY A 149 10.79 -26.53 -15.24
C GLY A 149 9.64 -25.83 -14.53
N LYS A 150 9.43 -26.04 -13.22
CA LYS A 150 8.43 -25.30 -12.44
C LYS A 150 8.90 -23.89 -12.10
N LEU A 151 7.94 -22.97 -12.02
CA LEU A 151 8.16 -21.62 -11.51
C LEU A 151 8.01 -21.61 -9.99
N VAL A 152 8.99 -21.04 -9.30
CA VAL A 152 8.99 -20.85 -7.84
C VAL A 152 9.32 -19.41 -7.50
N SER A 153 8.50 -18.79 -6.65
CA SER A 153 8.71 -17.40 -6.22
C SER A 153 9.89 -17.30 -5.24
N VAL A 154 10.81 -16.38 -5.51
CA VAL A 154 12.02 -16.13 -4.71
C VAL A 154 12.05 -14.74 -4.07
N ALA A 155 11.18 -13.84 -4.50
CA ALA A 155 11.02 -12.51 -3.89
C ALA A 155 9.61 -12.00 -4.12
N PHE A 156 9.15 -11.10 -3.24
CA PHE A 156 7.86 -10.45 -3.39
C PHE A 156 7.87 -9.02 -2.87
N ALA A 157 6.95 -8.22 -3.40
CA ALA A 157 6.68 -6.88 -2.90
C ALA A 157 5.24 -6.46 -3.03
N ILE A 158 4.94 -5.43 -2.26
CA ILE A 158 3.68 -4.73 -2.33
C ILE A 158 3.99 -3.24 -2.43
N GLY A 159 3.51 -2.60 -3.47
CA GLY A 159 3.68 -1.17 -3.68
C GLY A 159 2.39 -0.48 -4.09
N SER A 160 2.42 0.84 -4.22
CA SER A 160 1.29 1.60 -4.75
C SER A 160 1.17 1.40 -6.26
N VAL A 161 -0.05 1.37 -6.80
CA VAL A 161 -0.25 1.36 -8.26
C VAL A 161 0.36 2.60 -8.92
N GLU A 162 0.28 3.75 -8.25
CA GLU A 162 0.76 5.04 -8.75
C GLU A 162 2.27 5.05 -8.99
N ASN A 163 3.03 4.27 -8.22
CA ASN A 163 4.49 4.18 -8.32
C ASN A 163 4.96 2.83 -8.88
N SER A 164 4.09 2.09 -9.56
CA SER A 164 4.38 0.74 -10.07
C SER A 164 5.67 0.65 -10.90
N THR A 165 5.97 1.64 -11.74
CA THR A 165 7.23 1.67 -12.51
C THR A 165 8.46 1.76 -11.62
N LEU A 166 8.46 2.64 -10.61
CA LEU A 166 9.57 2.78 -9.66
C LEU A 166 9.74 1.49 -8.83
N HIS A 167 8.64 0.81 -8.52
CA HIS A 167 8.68 -0.48 -7.84
C HIS A 167 9.33 -1.55 -8.71
N ILE A 168 9.06 -1.58 -10.01
CA ILE A 168 9.70 -2.51 -10.96
C ILE A 168 11.20 -2.21 -11.07
N GLU A 169 11.60 -0.96 -11.24
CA GLU A 169 13.02 -0.59 -11.34
C GLU A 169 13.82 -1.02 -10.11
N LYS A 170 13.24 -0.84 -8.92
CA LYS A 170 13.86 -1.28 -7.66
C LYS A 170 13.87 -2.80 -7.50
N PHE A 171 12.87 -3.49 -8.06
CA PHE A 171 12.88 -4.94 -8.16
C PHE A 171 14.02 -5.42 -9.02
N ASP A 172 14.18 -4.82 -10.19
CA ASP A 172 15.22 -5.17 -11.14
C ASP A 172 16.61 -4.96 -10.51
N GLU A 173 16.85 -3.85 -9.80
CA GLU A 173 18.11 -3.61 -9.07
C GLU A 173 18.43 -4.73 -8.06
N ILE A 174 17.46 -5.13 -7.23
CA ILE A 174 17.68 -6.20 -6.22
C ILE A 174 17.85 -7.56 -6.91
N MET A 175 17.17 -7.79 -8.03
CA MET A 175 17.32 -9.03 -8.80
C MET A 175 18.65 -9.10 -9.54
N GLU A 176 19.19 -7.97 -10.01
CA GLU A 176 20.55 -7.87 -10.53
C GLU A 176 21.57 -8.22 -9.44
N GLU A 177 21.43 -7.70 -8.23
CA GLU A 177 22.29 -8.06 -7.09
C GLU A 177 22.25 -9.57 -6.79
N ILE A 178 21.06 -10.18 -6.80
CA ILE A 178 20.89 -11.63 -6.62
C ILE A 178 21.52 -12.42 -7.79
N SER A 179 21.37 -11.93 -9.02
CA SER A 179 21.93 -12.56 -10.21
C SER A 179 23.46 -12.50 -10.22
N ASP A 180 24.05 -11.40 -9.75
CA ASP A 180 25.49 -11.25 -9.60
C ASP A 180 26.04 -12.21 -8.55
N ILE A 181 25.35 -12.37 -7.41
CA ILE A 181 25.67 -13.39 -6.40
C ILE A 181 25.67 -14.79 -7.03
N HIS A 182 24.66 -15.09 -7.87
CA HIS A 182 24.57 -16.37 -8.55
C HIS A 182 25.72 -16.57 -9.57
N ALA A 183 26.07 -15.53 -10.33
CA ALA A 183 27.18 -15.58 -11.29
C ALA A 183 28.54 -15.77 -10.59
N GLU A 184 28.77 -15.07 -9.47
CA GLU A 184 29.98 -15.21 -8.65
C GLU A 184 30.08 -16.62 -8.04
N ALA A 185 29.00 -17.14 -7.46
CA ALA A 185 28.96 -18.52 -6.95
C ALA A 185 29.23 -19.56 -8.05
N ALA A 186 28.69 -19.36 -9.26
CA ALA A 186 28.94 -20.23 -10.41
C ALA A 186 30.41 -20.18 -10.90
N ILE A 187 31.10 -19.05 -10.73
CA ILE A 187 32.54 -18.94 -11.00
C ILE A 187 33.33 -19.74 -9.95
N TYR A 188 33.03 -19.57 -8.67
CA TYR A 188 33.71 -20.32 -7.59
C TYR A 188 33.49 -21.83 -7.67
N LEU A 189 32.31 -22.31 -8.09
CA LEU A 189 32.04 -23.73 -8.30
C LEU A 189 32.82 -24.32 -9.50
N LYS A 190 33.19 -23.50 -10.50
CA LYS A 190 34.07 -23.94 -11.61
C LYS A 190 35.55 -23.99 -11.20
N GLU A 191 35.94 -23.26 -10.16
CA GLU A 191 37.31 -23.22 -9.64
C GLU A 191 37.61 -24.29 -8.58
N ILE A 192 36.61 -25.00 -8.05
CA ILE A 192 36.85 -26.19 -7.22
C ILE A 192 37.50 -27.25 -8.12
N PRO A 193 38.75 -27.69 -7.85
CA PRO A 193 39.36 -28.73 -8.64
C PRO A 193 38.48 -29.98 -8.53
N SER A 194 38.08 -30.52 -9.68
CA SER A 194 37.33 -31.77 -9.76
C SER A 194 38.05 -32.81 -8.91
N THR A 195 37.46 -33.16 -7.77
CA THR A 195 37.96 -34.28 -6.98
C THR A 195 37.52 -35.52 -7.74
N THR A 196 38.53 -36.11 -8.39
CA THR A 196 38.61 -37.31 -9.22
C THR A 196 37.41 -38.23 -9.28
#